data_AF-A0A523YN33-F1
#
_entry.id   AF-A0A523YN33-F1
#
_cell.length_a   1.000
_cell.length_b   1.000
_cell.length_c   1.000
_cell.angle_alpha   90.00
_cell.angle_beta   90.00
_cell.angle_gamma   90.00
#
_symmetry.space_group_name_H-M   'P 1'
#
loop_
_entity.id
_entity.type
_entity.pdbx_description
1 polymer ?
#
loop_
_entity_poly.entity_id
_entity_poly.type
_entity_poly.pdbx_seq_one_letter_code
_entity_poly.pdbx_strand_id
1 'polypeptide(L)'
;MSRVDCISNRNIRIISTYVENILGDTADLFDGISFPEDRYRSAREYLNDEDEWTTYETFQKIFRCAKDLVGDPDFYFNCGTSSATLHSWGRFGFFVQLFSSPSDGIKRLPFFNKNFNDTKEIDIIKPPTYDKKLKRINAIIRVKFNKDHDANRDYIGDPYLRGIISFIPTLWGLSPAIIKQPLNEYDPVILFNEEEEFSSLKLDVRIENKKLTIYSPLEKKRKVVGREVLLKPDIIGGRKVFLGKFSELKNGEENRERKESVGILITESLKVDNRDILTEGEIYKAPYFILDITYNRLPFWHKLFQPFRRKGKKIEPSHGMIETINQLREAIVAKSKAYEELEESNLELRKAKEEIDNHARNLERMVEDRTVELSKAKEDLLILNRDLEKKVDDQVEELRRYNELRRYLSPKITDRIMSNGSDFNKISHRKLMTILFSDIRGFSDITDALESEEIILLLNNYLSEMIKLIHRHEGTLDKIIGDGIMVFFGDPVSIP
;
A
#
# COMPACT_ATOMS: atom_id res chain seq x y z
N MET A 1 11.04 10.69 -5.51
CA MET A 1 11.18 9.33 -4.95
C MET A 1 9.79 8.78 -4.70
N SER A 2 9.40 7.69 -5.35
CA SER A 2 8.26 6.90 -4.88
C SER A 2 8.58 6.46 -3.45
N ARG A 3 7.78 6.89 -2.46
CA ARG A 3 8.00 6.74 -1.01
C ARG A 3 7.85 5.28 -0.52
N VAL A 4 8.40 4.31 -1.23
CA VAL A 4 8.16 2.88 -0.98
C VAL A 4 9.09 2.33 0.11
N ASP A 5 10.31 2.89 0.23
CA ASP A 5 11.33 2.44 1.19
C ASP A 5 11.59 3.43 2.33
N CYS A 6 10.75 4.46 2.46
CA CYS A 6 10.92 5.54 3.43
C CYS A 6 10.17 5.24 4.73
N ILE A 7 10.88 5.19 5.85
CA ILE A 7 10.34 5.18 7.20
C ILE A 7 10.41 6.59 7.77
N SER A 8 9.34 7.04 8.43
CA SER A 8 9.37 8.31 9.15
C SER A 8 10.40 8.29 10.29
N ASN A 9 11.20 9.36 10.38
CA ASN A 9 12.17 9.54 11.47
C ASN A 9 11.52 9.66 12.86
N ARG A 10 10.19 9.77 12.95
CA ARG A 10 9.44 9.65 14.21
C ARG A 10 9.75 8.35 14.96
N ASN A 11 9.90 7.24 14.24
CA ASN A 11 10.27 5.97 14.86
C ASN A 11 11.71 6.02 15.39
N ILE A 12 12.62 6.72 14.71
CA ILE A 12 13.99 6.93 15.18
C ILE A 12 14.01 7.78 16.45
N ARG A 13 13.18 8.82 16.54
CA ARG A 13 13.03 9.61 17.77
C ARG A 13 12.60 8.77 18.97
N ILE A 14 11.65 7.85 18.77
CA ILE A 14 11.20 6.91 19.81
C ILE A 14 12.38 6.06 20.28
N ILE A 15 13.14 5.47 19.35
CA ILE A 15 14.32 4.66 19.65
C ILE A 15 15.35 5.47 20.41
N SER A 16 15.71 6.66 19.91
CA SER A 16 16.68 7.55 20.55
C SER A 16 16.26 7.91 21.97
N THR A 17 14.99 8.28 22.18
CA THR A 17 14.51 8.65 23.53
C THR A 17 14.54 7.44 24.47
N TYR A 18 14.26 6.24 23.98
CA TYR A 18 14.34 5.03 24.79
C TYR A 18 15.77 4.69 25.20
N VAL A 19 16.72 4.77 24.26
CA VAL A 19 18.15 4.57 24.53
C VAL A 19 18.66 5.64 25.51
N GLU A 20 18.33 6.91 25.30
CA GLU A 20 18.71 8.02 26.18
C GLU A 20 18.18 7.82 27.60
N ASN A 21 16.94 7.35 27.75
CA ASN A 21 16.35 7.09 29.06
C ASN A 21 17.06 5.96 29.83
N ILE A 22 17.72 5.02 29.13
CA ILE A 22 18.44 3.90 29.76
C ILE A 22 19.91 4.24 29.99
N LEU A 23 20.60 4.77 28.97
CA LEU A 23 22.05 4.98 28.97
C LEU A 23 22.46 6.39 29.38
N GLY A 24 21.56 7.38 29.27
CA GLY A 24 21.83 8.80 29.54
C GLY A 24 22.46 9.58 28.38
N ASP A 25 22.79 8.91 27.26
CA ASP A 25 23.27 9.54 26.02
C ASP A 25 22.90 8.68 24.80
N THR A 26 23.00 9.26 23.61
CA THR A 26 22.75 8.63 22.29
C THR A 26 23.84 8.96 21.27
N ALA A 27 25.06 9.34 21.70
CA ALA A 27 26.17 9.65 20.80
C ALA A 27 26.47 8.48 19.85
N ASP A 28 26.69 7.28 20.40
CA ASP A 28 27.08 6.08 19.63
C ASP A 28 25.93 5.52 18.76
N LEU A 29 24.68 5.95 18.99
CA LEU A 29 23.50 5.42 18.29
C LEU A 29 23.51 5.75 16.78
N PHE A 30 24.08 6.90 16.42
CA PHE A 30 24.05 7.43 15.06
C PHE A 30 25.41 7.37 14.36
N ASP A 31 26.39 6.70 14.97
CA ASP A 31 27.73 6.59 14.43
C ASP A 31 27.75 5.85 13.09
N GLY A 32 28.44 6.44 12.11
CA GLY A 32 28.58 5.88 10.77
C GLY A 32 27.31 5.95 9.89
N ILE A 33 26.24 6.62 10.35
CA ILE A 33 25.04 6.82 9.55
C ILE A 33 25.19 8.05 8.63
N SER A 34 24.98 7.85 7.33
CA SER A 34 24.99 8.94 6.36
C SER A 34 23.78 9.87 6.52
N PHE A 35 23.99 11.17 6.30
CA PHE A 35 22.93 12.18 6.36
C PHE A 35 23.18 13.30 5.33
N PRO A 36 22.17 14.11 4.98
CA PRO A 36 22.34 15.25 4.08
C PRO A 36 23.15 16.37 4.77
N GLU A 37 24.47 16.37 4.58
CA GLU A 37 25.41 17.35 5.17
C GLU A 37 25.14 18.79 4.71
N ASP A 38 24.42 18.97 3.60
CA ASP A 38 24.00 20.27 3.06
C ASP A 38 22.89 20.94 3.88
N ARG A 39 22.07 20.14 4.60
CA ARG A 39 20.93 20.63 5.39
C ARG A 39 21.08 20.45 6.89
N TYR A 40 21.88 19.48 7.34
CA TYR A 40 22.00 19.11 8.75
C TYR A 40 23.46 19.09 9.18
N ARG A 41 23.74 19.42 10.45
CA ARG A 41 25.10 19.46 11.00
C ARG A 41 25.59 18.10 11.49
N SER A 42 24.68 17.16 11.70
CA SER A 42 24.98 15.81 12.18
C SER A 42 23.86 14.84 11.82
N ALA A 43 24.19 13.53 11.79
CA ALA A 43 23.21 12.46 11.66
C ALA A 43 22.13 12.54 12.75
N ARG A 44 22.53 12.87 13.99
CA ARG A 44 21.63 13.03 15.13
C ARG A 44 20.57 14.10 14.89
N GLU A 45 20.94 15.23 14.28
CA GLU A 45 20.00 16.32 13.98
C GLU A 45 18.99 15.88 12.91
N TYR A 46 19.46 15.29 11.81
CA TYR A 46 18.62 14.78 10.73
C TYR A 46 17.65 13.68 11.19
N LEU A 47 18.16 12.69 11.94
CA LEU A 47 17.40 11.51 12.34
C LEU A 47 16.41 11.76 13.49
N ASN A 48 16.57 12.86 14.23
CA ASN A 48 15.59 13.30 15.23
C ASN A 48 14.55 14.29 14.67
N ASP A 49 14.69 14.71 13.41
CA ASP A 49 13.70 15.53 12.73
C ASP A 49 12.50 14.67 12.29
N GLU A 50 11.35 14.84 12.94
CA GLU A 50 10.12 14.07 12.67
C GLU A 50 9.49 14.35 11.31
N ASP A 51 9.86 15.45 10.65
CA ASP A 51 9.36 15.83 9.33
C ASP A 51 10.23 15.25 8.20
N GLU A 52 11.30 14.53 8.54
CA GLU A 52 12.15 13.81 7.60
C GLU A 52 11.86 12.30 7.56
N TRP A 53 12.40 11.66 6.53
CA TRP A 53 12.28 10.22 6.29
C TRP A 53 13.66 9.63 6.02
N THR A 54 13.88 8.41 6.50
CA THR A 54 15.07 7.62 6.21
C THR A 54 14.70 6.32 5.50
N THR A 55 15.69 5.60 4.96
CA THR A 55 15.47 4.28 4.35
C THR A 55 15.14 3.22 5.40
N TYR A 56 14.37 2.20 5.02
CA TYR A 56 14.10 1.04 5.87
C TYR A 56 15.39 0.34 6.35
N GLU A 57 16.39 0.21 5.49
CA GLU A 57 17.70 -0.38 5.86
C GLU A 57 18.41 0.44 6.95
N THR A 58 18.42 1.77 6.82
CA THR A 58 18.99 2.66 7.84
C THR A 58 18.21 2.56 9.15
N PHE A 59 16.88 2.48 9.09
CA PHE A 59 16.04 2.24 10.26
C PHE A 59 16.42 0.94 10.97
N GLN A 60 16.57 -0.18 10.24
CA GLN A 60 16.98 -1.45 10.83
C GLN A 60 18.37 -1.40 11.46
N LYS A 61 19.34 -0.76 10.80
CA LYS A 61 20.71 -0.58 11.33
C LYS A 61 20.71 0.18 12.66
N ILE A 62 20.00 1.30 12.73
CA ILE A 62 19.87 2.10 13.95
C ILE A 62 19.18 1.28 15.04
N PHE A 63 18.11 0.54 14.69
CA PHE A 63 17.34 -0.20 15.68
C PHE A 63 18.12 -1.38 16.29
N ARG A 64 18.94 -2.08 15.47
CA ARG A 64 19.86 -3.12 15.94
C ARG A 64 20.99 -2.54 16.80
N CYS A 65 21.62 -1.45 16.36
CA CYS A 65 22.62 -0.73 17.16
C CYS A 65 22.07 -0.33 18.53
N ALA A 66 20.85 0.24 18.56
CA ALA A 66 20.17 0.60 19.80
C ALA A 66 19.99 -0.57 20.75
N LYS A 67 19.58 -1.73 20.22
CA LYS A 67 19.44 -2.96 21.00
C LYS A 67 20.77 -3.42 21.56
N ASP A 68 21.82 -3.44 20.74
CA ASP A 68 23.15 -3.90 21.16
C ASP A 68 23.75 -3.00 22.25
N LEU A 69 23.56 -1.68 22.12
CA LEU A 69 23.97 -0.71 23.14
C LEU A 69 23.24 -0.90 24.47
N VAL A 70 21.93 -1.17 24.42
CA VAL A 70 21.11 -1.34 25.64
C VAL A 70 21.27 -2.73 26.25
N GLY A 71 21.53 -3.75 25.44
CA GLY A 71 21.71 -5.13 25.89
C GLY A 71 20.42 -5.82 26.37
N ASP A 72 19.23 -5.32 25.97
CA ASP A 72 17.94 -5.89 26.35
C ASP A 72 17.48 -6.95 25.33
N PRO A 73 17.24 -8.21 25.75
CA PRO A 73 16.66 -9.26 24.91
C PRO A 73 15.32 -8.91 24.25
N ASP A 74 14.46 -8.20 24.97
CA ASP A 74 13.11 -7.83 24.56
C ASP A 74 13.04 -6.38 24.07
N PHE A 75 14.20 -5.82 23.69
CA PHE A 75 14.40 -4.41 23.36
C PHE A 75 13.34 -3.86 22.41
N TYR A 76 13.05 -4.54 21.29
CA TYR A 76 12.12 -4.01 20.29
C TYR A 76 10.71 -3.83 20.85
N PHE A 77 10.23 -4.81 21.61
CA PHE A 77 8.93 -4.75 22.27
C PHE A 77 8.93 -3.66 23.35
N ASN A 78 9.94 -3.65 24.22
CA ASN A 78 10.04 -2.68 25.31
C ASN A 78 10.20 -1.24 24.80
N CYS A 79 10.98 -1.04 23.75
CA CYS A 79 11.10 0.24 23.05
C CYS A 79 9.74 0.71 22.55
N GLY A 80 8.95 -0.16 21.91
CA GLY A 80 7.58 0.14 21.48
C GLY A 80 6.64 0.50 22.63
N THR A 81 6.79 -0.16 23.80
CA THR A 81 6.00 0.19 24.99
C THR A 81 6.40 1.52 25.62
N SER A 82 7.66 1.94 25.46
CA SER A 82 8.20 3.13 26.12
C SER A 82 7.65 4.44 25.56
N SER A 83 7.16 4.40 24.33
CA SER A 83 6.95 5.57 23.48
C SER A 83 5.95 6.59 24.07
N ALA A 84 4.95 6.12 24.81
CA ALA A 84 4.01 6.99 25.50
C ALA A 84 4.48 7.41 26.91
N THR A 85 5.17 6.54 27.67
CA THR A 85 5.73 6.94 28.98
C THR A 85 6.78 8.04 28.86
N LEU A 86 7.60 7.93 27.82
CA LEU A 86 8.67 8.88 27.54
C LEU A 86 8.19 10.08 26.73
N HIS A 87 6.89 10.14 26.40
CA HIS A 87 6.29 11.20 25.58
C HIS A 87 7.02 11.39 24.24
N SER A 88 7.62 10.33 23.70
CA SER A 88 8.43 10.35 22.48
C SER A 88 7.61 10.15 21.21
N TRP A 89 6.29 9.98 21.34
CA TRP A 89 5.33 9.95 20.24
C TRP A 89 5.21 11.26 19.44
N GLY A 90 5.90 12.32 19.83
CA GLY A 90 5.94 13.55 19.04
C GLY A 90 4.54 14.12 18.81
N ARG A 91 4.24 14.46 17.55
CA ARG A 91 2.89 14.93 17.14
C ARG A 91 1.77 13.91 17.40
N PHE A 92 2.09 12.62 17.55
CA PHE A 92 1.10 11.60 17.87
C PHE A 92 0.52 11.75 19.29
N GLY A 93 1.26 12.37 20.22
CA GLY A 93 0.76 12.71 21.56
C GLY A 93 -0.50 13.58 21.56
N PHE A 94 -0.69 14.44 20.55
CA PHE A 94 -1.91 15.24 20.39
C PHE A 94 -3.14 14.37 20.09
N PHE A 95 -2.98 13.30 19.31
CA PHE A 95 -4.09 12.42 18.94
C PHE A 95 -4.54 11.52 20.08
N VAL A 96 -3.62 11.16 20.98
CA VAL A 96 -3.94 10.35 22.15
C VAL A 96 -4.92 11.04 23.09
N GLN A 97 -4.86 12.38 23.17
CA GLN A 97 -5.82 13.18 23.94
C GLN A 97 -7.25 13.08 23.40
N LEU A 98 -7.42 12.72 22.13
CA LEU A 98 -8.73 12.52 21.50
C LEU A 98 -9.36 11.17 21.84
N PHE A 99 -8.62 10.25 22.47
CA PHE A 99 -9.13 8.92 22.80
C PHE A 99 -9.98 8.97 24.06
N SER A 100 -11.24 8.57 23.93
CA SER A 100 -12.18 8.53 25.06
C SER A 100 -11.98 7.32 25.98
N SER A 101 -11.33 6.27 25.51
CA SER A 101 -11.07 5.02 26.26
C SER A 101 -10.03 4.15 25.55
N PRO A 102 -9.47 3.12 26.22
CA PRO A 102 -8.60 2.14 25.55
C PRO A 102 -9.25 1.49 24.33
N SER A 103 -10.55 1.21 24.41
CA SER A 103 -11.32 0.64 23.31
C SER A 103 -11.44 1.59 22.12
N ASP A 104 -11.50 2.90 22.36
CA ASP A 104 -11.52 3.91 21.30
C ASP A 104 -10.14 4.01 20.65
N GLY A 105 -9.06 4.00 21.43
CA GLY A 105 -7.68 3.96 20.92
C GLY A 105 -7.44 2.77 19.99
N ILE A 106 -7.81 1.56 20.41
CA ILE A 106 -7.65 0.35 19.58
C ILE A 106 -8.52 0.43 18.31
N LYS A 107 -9.77 0.91 18.40
CA LYS A 107 -10.64 1.05 17.21
C LYS A 107 -10.08 2.00 16.17
N ARG A 108 -9.32 3.01 16.58
CA ARG A 108 -8.73 4.02 15.69
C ARG A 108 -7.34 3.65 15.17
N LEU A 109 -6.80 2.47 15.52
CA LEU A 109 -5.49 2.03 15.00
C LEU A 109 -5.35 2.15 13.47
N PRO A 110 -6.35 1.77 12.63
CA PRO A 110 -6.23 1.94 11.19
C PRO A 110 -6.02 3.39 10.75
N PHE A 111 -6.69 4.34 11.43
CA PHE A 111 -6.57 5.77 11.12
C PHE A 111 -5.18 6.31 11.46
N PHE A 112 -4.54 5.77 12.49
CA PHE A 112 -3.24 6.24 12.97
C PHE A 112 -2.05 5.40 12.52
N ASN A 113 -2.30 4.29 11.83
CA ASN A 113 -1.29 3.32 11.40
C ASN A 113 -0.05 3.99 10.79
N LYS A 114 -0.25 4.95 9.85
CA LYS A 114 0.81 5.70 9.17
C LYS A 114 1.68 6.59 10.08
N ASN A 115 1.35 6.74 11.36
CA ASN A 115 2.17 7.55 12.28
C ASN A 115 3.29 6.74 12.95
N PHE A 116 3.15 5.41 13.02
CA PHE A 116 4.11 4.54 13.69
C PHE A 116 4.51 3.34 12.83
N ASN A 117 3.83 3.09 11.72
CA ASN A 117 4.08 1.95 10.85
C ASN A 117 3.80 2.32 9.39
N ASP A 118 4.87 2.33 8.58
CA ASP A 118 4.82 2.64 7.15
C ASP A 118 4.78 1.37 6.28
N THR A 119 5.12 0.19 6.83
CA THR A 119 5.31 -1.06 6.06
C THR A 119 4.11 -2.01 6.05
N LYS A 120 3.12 -1.78 6.93
CA LYS A 120 1.95 -2.67 7.10
C LYS A 120 0.66 -1.87 7.14
N GLU A 121 -0.46 -2.52 6.83
CA GLU A 121 -1.81 -2.03 7.06
C GLU A 121 -2.44 -2.77 8.25
N ILE A 122 -3.19 -2.02 9.08
CA ILE A 122 -3.90 -2.57 10.23
C ILE A 122 -5.39 -2.46 9.98
N ASP A 123 -6.10 -3.58 10.11
CA ASP A 123 -7.55 -3.66 10.01
C ASP A 123 -8.17 -4.22 11.29
N ILE A 124 -9.30 -3.64 11.71
CA ILE A 124 -10.07 -4.19 12.83
C ILE A 124 -10.99 -5.31 12.30
N ILE A 125 -10.70 -6.56 12.66
CA ILE A 125 -11.55 -7.70 12.32
C ILE A 125 -12.67 -7.88 13.33
N LYS A 126 -12.32 -7.84 14.62
CA LYS A 126 -13.26 -7.85 15.74
C LYS A 126 -13.00 -6.61 16.60
N PRO A 127 -13.95 -5.66 16.67
CA PRO A 127 -13.76 -4.48 17.50
C PRO A 127 -13.68 -4.86 18.99
N PRO A 128 -13.06 -4.01 19.82
CA PRO A 128 -12.97 -4.24 21.26
C PRO A 128 -14.34 -4.47 21.89
N THR A 129 -14.55 -5.68 22.39
CA THR A 129 -15.80 -6.16 22.99
C THR A 129 -15.49 -6.92 24.26
N TYR A 130 -16.40 -6.87 25.24
CA TYR A 130 -16.20 -7.56 26.50
C TYR A 130 -16.42 -9.07 26.34
N ASP A 131 -15.40 -9.86 26.61
CA ASP A 131 -15.46 -11.31 26.64
C ASP A 131 -15.85 -11.79 28.05
N LYS A 132 -17.02 -12.41 28.16
CA LYS A 132 -17.56 -12.91 29.44
C LYS A 132 -16.72 -14.04 30.04
N LYS A 133 -16.07 -14.88 29.21
CA LYS A 133 -15.25 -16.01 29.67
C LYS A 133 -13.93 -15.51 30.23
N LEU A 134 -13.28 -14.59 29.51
CA LEU A 134 -12.00 -14.01 29.92
C LEU A 134 -12.13 -12.92 30.98
N LYS A 135 -13.36 -12.39 31.18
CA LYS A 135 -13.65 -11.21 32.02
C LYS A 135 -12.80 -10.00 31.65
N ARG A 136 -12.46 -9.87 30.37
CA ARG A 136 -11.58 -8.86 29.81
C ARG A 136 -12.15 -8.32 28.51
N ILE A 137 -11.68 -7.17 28.05
CA ILE A 137 -11.97 -6.70 26.71
C ILE A 137 -11.05 -7.46 25.75
N ASN A 138 -11.63 -7.90 24.63
CA ASN A 138 -10.96 -8.62 23.57
C ASN A 138 -11.20 -7.91 22.23
N ALA A 139 -10.14 -7.77 21.43
CA ALA A 139 -10.18 -7.26 20.07
C ALA A 139 -9.30 -8.15 19.18
N ILE A 140 -9.67 -8.31 17.92
CA ILE A 140 -8.86 -9.03 16.94
C ILE A 140 -8.58 -8.07 15.79
N ILE A 141 -7.30 -7.89 15.50
CA ILE A 141 -6.85 -7.08 14.37
C ILE A 141 -6.07 -7.94 13.39
N ARG A 142 -6.14 -7.57 12.12
CA ARG A 142 -5.31 -8.09 11.05
C ARG A 142 -4.22 -7.08 10.78
N VAL A 143 -2.98 -7.56 10.67
CA VAL A 143 -1.84 -6.75 10.22
C VAL A 143 -1.30 -7.40 8.97
N LYS A 144 -1.26 -6.65 7.86
CA LYS A 144 -0.83 -7.17 6.57
C LYS A 144 0.27 -6.30 5.99
N PHE A 145 1.34 -6.89 5.47
CA PHE A 145 2.38 -6.13 4.79
C PHE A 145 1.85 -5.46 3.51
N ASN A 146 2.36 -4.27 3.24
CA ASN A 146 2.13 -3.60 1.95
C ASN A 146 2.68 -4.50 0.83
N LYS A 147 2.05 -4.47 -0.36
CA LYS A 147 2.43 -5.35 -1.48
C LYS A 147 3.89 -5.24 -1.90
N ASP A 148 4.49 -4.08 -1.66
CA ASP A 148 5.85 -3.76 -2.04
C ASP A 148 6.88 -4.07 -0.93
N HIS A 149 6.44 -4.66 0.19
CA HIS A 149 7.29 -4.98 1.33
C HIS A 149 7.27 -6.49 1.62
N ASP A 150 8.46 -7.09 1.69
CA ASP A 150 8.59 -8.52 2.03
C ASP A 150 8.45 -8.70 3.54
N ALA A 151 7.44 -9.47 3.95
CA ALA A 151 7.20 -9.81 5.34
C ALA A 151 8.45 -10.38 6.02
N ASN A 152 9.24 -11.20 5.32
CA ASN A 152 10.38 -11.91 5.90
C ASN A 152 11.56 -11.00 6.22
N ARG A 153 11.59 -9.77 5.69
CA ARG A 153 12.67 -8.80 5.94
C ARG A 153 12.38 -7.84 7.09
N ASP A 154 11.19 -7.91 7.68
CA ASP A 154 10.74 -7.00 8.74
C ASP A 154 10.38 -7.77 10.01
N TYR A 155 11.36 -8.48 10.54
CA TYR A 155 11.26 -9.08 11.86
C TYR A 155 11.17 -8.02 12.96
N ILE A 156 11.98 -6.95 12.89
CA ILE A 156 12.12 -5.93 13.95
C ILE A 156 10.82 -5.13 14.16
N GLY A 157 10.13 -4.77 13.07
CA GLY A 157 8.95 -3.93 13.13
C GLY A 157 7.74 -4.60 13.78
N ASP A 158 7.67 -5.94 13.78
CA ASP A 158 6.57 -6.70 14.39
C ASP A 158 6.54 -6.65 15.94
N PRO A 159 7.57 -7.07 16.69
CA PRO A 159 7.60 -6.93 18.14
C PRO A 159 7.52 -5.46 18.57
N TYR A 160 8.12 -4.54 17.81
CA TYR A 160 7.97 -3.10 18.05
C TYR A 160 6.51 -2.62 17.96
N LEU A 161 5.81 -2.98 16.89
CA LEU A 161 4.40 -2.68 16.71
C LEU A 161 3.53 -3.30 17.82
N ARG A 162 3.81 -4.55 18.19
CA ARG A 162 3.14 -5.22 19.33
C ARG A 162 3.37 -4.46 20.64
N GLY A 163 4.58 -3.96 20.88
CA GLY A 163 4.88 -3.12 22.04
C GLY A 163 4.01 -1.86 22.09
N ILE A 164 3.91 -1.14 20.97
CA ILE A 164 3.06 0.06 20.84
C ILE A 164 1.60 -0.26 21.15
N ILE A 165 1.04 -1.31 20.53
CA ILE A 165 -0.36 -1.71 20.70
C ILE A 165 -0.63 -2.19 22.13
N SER A 166 0.30 -2.96 22.70
CA SER A 166 0.20 -3.49 24.07
C SER A 166 0.09 -2.36 25.08
N PHE A 167 0.77 -1.25 24.83
CA PHE A 167 0.81 -0.15 25.78
C PHE A 167 -0.45 0.71 25.81
N ILE A 168 -1.32 0.67 24.80
CA ILE A 168 -2.50 1.56 24.69
C ILE A 168 -3.35 1.63 25.98
N PRO A 169 -3.74 0.53 26.64
CA PRO A 169 -4.57 0.61 27.85
C PRO A 169 -3.92 1.34 29.03
N THR A 170 -2.59 1.38 29.10
CA THR A 170 -1.84 1.99 30.20
C THR A 170 -1.95 3.51 30.23
N LEU A 171 -2.29 4.13 29.09
CA LEU A 171 -2.63 5.56 29.01
C LEU A 171 -3.76 5.92 29.99
N TRP A 172 -4.64 4.96 30.29
CA TRP A 172 -5.73 5.05 31.27
C TRP A 172 -5.43 4.35 32.61
N GLY A 173 -4.17 4.06 32.92
CA GLY A 173 -3.75 3.45 34.19
C GLY A 173 -4.07 1.95 34.31
N LEU A 174 -4.41 1.28 33.21
CA LEU A 174 -4.57 -0.17 33.19
C LEU A 174 -3.21 -0.86 32.97
N SER A 175 -3.16 -2.17 33.23
CA SER A 175 -2.03 -2.99 32.78
C SER A 175 -1.97 -3.03 31.25
N PRO A 176 -0.76 -3.22 30.65
CA PRO A 176 -0.61 -3.43 29.22
C PRO A 176 -1.53 -4.55 28.70
N ALA A 177 -1.98 -4.42 27.45
CA ALA A 177 -2.72 -5.47 26.78
C ALA A 177 -1.81 -6.68 26.53
N ILE A 178 -2.36 -7.87 26.73
CA ILE A 178 -1.73 -9.11 26.30
C ILE A 178 -2.03 -9.27 24.81
N ILE A 179 -0.99 -9.44 24.01
CA ILE A 179 -1.12 -9.68 22.57
C ILE A 179 -0.67 -11.10 22.27
N LYS A 180 -1.54 -11.89 21.64
CA LYS A 180 -1.18 -13.17 21.05
C LYS A 180 -1.19 -13.07 19.54
N GLN A 181 -0.27 -13.76 18.87
CA GLN A 181 -0.13 -13.74 17.42
C GLN A 181 -0.34 -15.13 16.83
N PRO A 182 -1.60 -15.62 16.76
CA PRO A 182 -1.89 -16.97 16.28
C PRO A 182 -1.52 -17.20 14.81
N LEU A 183 -1.53 -16.17 13.97
CA LEU A 183 -1.13 -16.26 12.57
C LEU A 183 0.10 -15.40 12.30
N ASN A 184 1.06 -15.98 11.60
CA ASN A 184 2.33 -15.40 11.19
C ASN A 184 2.47 -15.50 9.66
N GLU A 185 2.65 -14.38 8.96
CA GLU A 185 2.94 -14.30 7.54
C GLU A 185 4.35 -14.77 7.19
N TYR A 186 5.27 -14.74 8.17
CA TYR A 186 6.64 -15.21 8.02
C TYR A 186 6.73 -16.64 7.47
N ASP A 187 7.67 -16.87 6.56
CA ASP A 187 8.19 -18.19 6.28
C ASP A 187 9.20 -18.57 7.38
N PRO A 188 8.92 -19.63 8.17
CA PRO A 188 9.78 -19.97 9.30
C PRO A 188 11.17 -20.43 8.84
N VAL A 189 11.31 -20.94 7.61
CA VAL A 189 12.63 -21.33 7.08
C VAL A 189 13.48 -20.09 6.80
N ILE A 190 12.88 -19.05 6.19
CA ILE A 190 13.60 -17.80 5.92
C ILE A 190 13.88 -17.08 7.25
N LEU A 191 12.84 -16.88 8.06
CA LEU A 191 12.94 -16.16 9.32
C LEU A 191 14.05 -16.70 10.22
N PHE A 192 14.08 -18.00 10.50
CA PHE A 192 15.00 -18.55 11.50
C PHE A 192 16.39 -18.88 10.96
N ASN A 193 16.60 -18.88 9.65
CA ASN A 193 17.91 -19.17 9.05
C ASN A 193 18.60 -17.91 8.50
N GLU A 194 17.85 -16.92 8.01
CA GLU A 194 18.40 -15.74 7.33
C GLU A 194 18.41 -14.49 8.22
N GLU A 195 17.45 -14.34 9.15
CA GLU A 195 17.47 -13.16 10.02
C GLU A 195 18.63 -13.21 11.01
N GLU A 196 19.35 -12.08 11.06
CA GLU A 196 20.56 -11.89 11.86
C GLU A 196 20.35 -12.22 13.35
N GLU A 197 19.16 -11.94 13.87
CA GLU A 197 18.73 -12.19 15.25
C GLU A 197 18.77 -13.66 15.67
N PHE A 198 18.57 -14.58 14.72
CA PHE A 198 18.55 -16.02 14.97
C PHE A 198 19.81 -16.73 14.45
N SER A 199 20.64 -16.03 13.68
CA SER A 199 21.84 -16.59 13.03
C SER A 199 22.80 -17.27 14.02
N SER A 200 22.96 -16.69 15.21
CA SER A 200 23.82 -17.21 16.28
C SER A 200 23.32 -18.53 16.88
N LEU A 201 22.01 -18.80 16.79
CA LEU A 201 21.36 -19.98 17.37
C LEU A 201 21.54 -21.24 16.52
N LYS A 202 21.91 -21.09 15.24
CA LYS A 202 22.16 -22.20 14.30
C LYS A 202 21.03 -23.24 14.27
N LEU A 203 19.80 -22.78 14.14
CA LEU A 203 18.58 -23.59 14.24
C LEU A 203 18.37 -24.54 13.05
N ASP A 204 18.94 -24.26 11.87
CA ASP A 204 18.86 -25.10 10.65
C ASP A 204 17.43 -25.61 10.39
N VAL A 205 16.50 -24.65 10.30
CA VAL A 205 15.06 -24.89 10.14
C VAL A 205 14.78 -25.37 8.72
N ARG A 206 14.04 -26.47 8.59
CA ARG A 206 13.70 -27.08 7.29
C ARG A 206 12.27 -27.57 7.26
N ILE A 207 11.64 -27.49 6.09
CA ILE A 207 10.35 -28.14 5.83
C ILE A 207 10.60 -29.33 4.91
N GLU A 208 10.43 -30.53 5.45
CA GLU A 208 10.63 -31.79 4.73
C GLU A 208 9.43 -32.70 4.96
N ASN A 209 8.90 -33.33 3.90
CA ASN A 209 7.74 -34.21 3.98
C ASN A 209 6.56 -33.59 4.76
N LYS A 210 6.25 -32.31 4.49
CA LYS A 210 5.18 -31.53 5.13
C LYS A 210 5.34 -31.32 6.64
N LYS A 211 6.54 -31.51 7.17
CA LYS A 211 6.89 -31.32 8.59
C LYS A 211 7.97 -30.27 8.73
N LEU A 212 7.78 -29.36 9.69
CA LEU A 212 8.78 -28.39 10.08
C LEU A 212 9.73 -29.06 11.07
N THR A 213 11.02 -29.06 10.75
CA THR A 213 12.08 -29.58 11.59
C THR A 213 13.09 -28.50 11.96
N ILE A 214 13.62 -28.60 13.16
CA ILE A 214 14.57 -27.64 13.73
C ILE A 214 15.66 -28.38 14.49
N TYR A 215 16.89 -27.89 14.43
CA TYR A 215 17.97 -28.32 15.31
C TYR A 215 17.83 -27.59 16.65
N SER A 216 17.63 -28.32 17.75
CA SER A 216 17.58 -27.74 19.10
C SER A 216 19.00 -27.69 19.67
N PRO A 217 19.58 -26.49 19.94
CA PRO A 217 20.91 -26.37 20.52
C PRO A 217 20.98 -26.97 21.93
N LEU A 218 19.89 -26.85 22.69
CA LEU A 218 19.76 -27.40 24.05
C LEU A 218 19.80 -28.94 24.05
N GLU A 219 19.06 -29.57 23.14
CA GLU A 219 18.96 -31.04 23.07
C GLU A 219 19.97 -31.68 22.12
N LYS A 220 20.74 -30.85 21.38
CA LYS A 220 21.73 -31.26 20.36
C LYS A 220 21.20 -32.26 19.33
N LYS A 221 19.90 -32.19 19.02
CA LYS A 221 19.23 -33.08 18.05
C LYS A 221 18.21 -32.32 17.22
N ARG A 222 17.87 -32.90 16.06
CA ARG A 222 16.79 -32.41 15.21
C ARG A 222 15.44 -32.88 15.75
N LYS A 223 14.47 -31.98 15.81
CA LYS A 223 13.09 -32.22 16.28
C LYS A 223 12.10 -31.84 15.19
N VAL A 224 10.96 -32.54 15.17
CA VAL A 224 9.79 -32.12 14.40
C VAL A 224 8.96 -31.21 15.31
N VAL A 225 8.83 -29.94 14.95
CA VAL A 225 8.16 -28.91 15.78
C VAL A 225 6.92 -28.32 15.11
N GLY A 226 6.62 -28.74 13.89
CA GLY A 226 5.40 -28.32 13.22
C GLY A 226 5.08 -29.16 11.99
N ARG A 227 3.95 -28.84 11.36
CA ARG A 227 3.43 -29.56 10.19
C ARG A 227 2.54 -28.67 9.33
N GLU A 228 2.44 -29.00 8.05
CA GLU A 228 1.53 -28.32 7.14
C GLU A 228 0.07 -28.61 7.49
N VAL A 229 -0.74 -27.55 7.47
CA VAL A 229 -2.18 -27.59 7.70
C VAL A 229 -2.90 -26.72 6.68
N LEU A 230 -4.17 -27.03 6.41
CA LEU A 230 -5.02 -26.21 5.56
C LEU A 230 -5.80 -25.23 6.43
N LEU A 231 -5.52 -23.94 6.29
CA LEU A 231 -6.25 -22.85 6.94
C LEU A 231 -7.72 -22.84 6.50
N LYS A 232 -8.61 -22.70 7.48
CA LYS A 232 -10.06 -22.60 7.28
C LYS A 232 -10.50 -21.15 7.49
N PRO A 233 -11.19 -20.54 6.51
CA PRO A 233 -11.68 -19.19 6.67
C PRO A 233 -12.90 -19.18 7.59
N ASP A 234 -12.99 -18.15 8.41
CA ASP A 234 -14.21 -17.65 9.01
C ASP A 234 -14.89 -16.66 8.06
N ILE A 235 -16.22 -16.59 8.11
CA ILE A 235 -17.01 -15.62 7.35
C ILE A 235 -17.45 -14.53 8.33
N ILE A 236 -16.90 -13.33 8.19
CA ILE A 236 -17.23 -12.17 9.01
C ILE A 236 -17.69 -11.05 8.08
N GLY A 237 -18.94 -10.58 8.25
CA GLY A 237 -19.50 -9.52 7.40
C GLY A 237 -19.50 -9.86 5.91
N GLY A 238 -19.65 -11.14 5.54
CA GLY A 238 -19.61 -11.62 4.15
C GLY A 238 -18.20 -11.77 3.56
N ARG A 239 -17.13 -11.44 4.28
CA ARG A 239 -15.74 -11.60 3.84
C ARG A 239 -15.10 -12.83 4.47
N LYS A 240 -14.26 -13.53 3.70
CA LYS A 240 -13.44 -14.65 4.19
C LYS A 240 -12.22 -14.10 4.94
N VAL A 241 -12.05 -14.49 6.21
CA VAL A 241 -10.93 -14.10 7.07
C VAL A 241 -10.40 -15.34 7.79
N PHE A 242 -9.08 -15.52 7.85
CA PHE A 242 -8.45 -16.62 8.58
C PHE A 242 -8.11 -16.15 9.99
N LEU A 243 -8.59 -16.87 11.00
CA LEU A 243 -8.37 -16.53 12.42
C LEU A 243 -7.57 -17.61 13.18
N GLY A 244 -6.95 -18.54 12.47
CA GLY A 244 -6.21 -19.66 13.07
C GLY A 244 -6.96 -20.99 13.09
N LYS A 245 -8.16 -21.10 12.50
CA LYS A 245 -8.80 -22.40 12.27
C LYS A 245 -8.09 -23.15 11.14
N PHE A 246 -7.95 -24.46 11.29
CA PHE A 246 -7.29 -25.31 10.30
C PHE A 246 -7.90 -26.71 10.23
N SER A 247 -7.53 -27.46 9.19
CA SER A 247 -7.76 -28.90 9.07
C SER A 247 -6.50 -29.61 8.57
N GLU A 248 -6.41 -30.92 8.80
CA GLU A 248 -5.34 -31.76 8.26
C GLU A 248 -5.31 -31.74 6.72
N LEU A 249 -4.10 -31.79 6.17
CA LEU A 249 -3.89 -31.95 4.72
C LEU A 249 -4.05 -33.44 4.35
N LYS A 250 -5.03 -33.78 3.52
CA LYS A 250 -5.19 -35.15 2.99
C LYS A 250 -4.28 -35.38 1.80
N ASN A 251 -3.73 -36.59 1.66
CA ASN A 251 -2.90 -36.97 0.53
C ASN A 251 -3.71 -36.91 -0.79
N GLY A 252 -3.18 -36.20 -1.80
CA GLY A 252 -3.78 -36.09 -3.14
C GLY A 252 -4.56 -34.79 -3.44
N GLU A 253 -4.67 -33.85 -2.51
CA GLU A 253 -5.43 -32.60 -2.69
C GLU A 253 -4.56 -31.38 -3.10
N GLU A 254 -3.64 -31.54 -4.06
CA GLU A 254 -2.80 -30.45 -4.58
C GLU A 254 -3.47 -29.72 -5.76
N ASN A 255 -4.52 -28.96 -5.49
CA ASN A 255 -5.05 -27.99 -6.46
C ASN A 255 -4.28 -26.66 -6.37
N ARG A 256 -3.89 -26.10 -7.53
CA ARG A 256 -3.14 -24.84 -7.65
C ARG A 256 -3.81 -23.65 -6.94
N GLU A 257 -5.14 -23.62 -6.86
CA GLU A 257 -5.91 -22.58 -6.15
C GLU A 257 -5.79 -22.62 -4.61
N ARG A 258 -5.18 -23.67 -4.02
CA ARG A 258 -5.12 -23.85 -2.55
C ARG A 258 -3.81 -23.41 -1.89
N LYS A 259 -2.79 -23.00 -2.65
CA LYS A 259 -1.48 -22.60 -2.08
C LYS A 259 -1.58 -21.49 -1.03
N GLU A 260 -2.48 -20.53 -1.21
CA GLU A 260 -2.69 -19.42 -0.25
C GLU A 260 -3.35 -19.83 1.08
N SER A 261 -3.79 -21.08 1.19
CA SER A 261 -4.46 -21.60 2.38
C SER A 261 -3.64 -22.67 3.11
N VAL A 262 -2.39 -22.90 2.73
CA VAL A 262 -1.50 -23.83 3.44
C VAL A 262 -0.62 -23.04 4.40
N GLY A 263 -0.69 -23.39 5.69
CA GLY A 263 0.17 -22.83 6.74
C GLY A 263 0.95 -23.91 7.47
N ILE A 264 1.90 -23.51 8.30
CA ILE A 264 2.71 -24.40 9.15
C ILE A 264 2.27 -24.24 10.60
N LEU A 265 1.51 -25.21 11.11
CA LEU A 265 1.12 -25.24 12.52
C LEU A 265 2.30 -25.70 13.37
N ILE A 266 2.65 -24.91 14.38
CA ILE A 266 3.62 -25.28 15.40
C ILE A 266 2.94 -26.22 16.39
N THR A 267 3.52 -27.41 16.55
CA THR A 267 3.00 -28.49 17.41
C THR A 267 3.79 -28.63 18.71
N GLU A 268 4.95 -28.00 18.80
CA GLU A 268 5.78 -28.04 20.00
C GLU A 268 6.48 -26.69 20.17
N SER A 269 6.37 -26.10 21.36
CA SER A 269 7.11 -24.87 21.67
C SER A 269 8.60 -25.13 21.75
N LEU A 270 9.40 -24.16 21.30
CA LEU A 270 10.86 -24.19 21.44
C LEU A 270 11.32 -22.94 22.17
N LYS A 271 12.03 -23.15 23.28
CA LYS A 271 12.74 -22.09 24.00
C LYS A 271 14.24 -22.20 23.79
N VAL A 272 14.91 -21.07 23.57
CA VAL A 272 16.38 -20.98 23.49
C VAL A 272 16.80 -19.73 24.28
N ASP A 273 17.78 -19.86 25.18
CA ASP A 273 18.28 -18.76 26.03
C ASP A 273 17.17 -17.95 26.74
N ASN A 274 16.18 -18.68 27.28
CA ASN A 274 15.00 -18.12 27.96
C ASN A 274 14.07 -17.27 27.07
N ARG A 275 14.24 -17.31 25.74
CA ARG A 275 13.34 -16.72 24.75
C ARG A 275 12.47 -17.79 24.11
N ASP A 276 11.18 -17.49 23.97
CA ASP A 276 10.25 -18.29 23.18
C ASP A 276 10.53 -18.06 21.67
N ILE A 277 11.13 -19.06 21.01
CA ILE A 277 11.43 -19.01 19.57
C ILE A 277 10.21 -19.44 18.76
N LEU A 278 9.52 -20.48 19.21
CA LEU A 278 8.29 -21.00 18.62
C LEU A 278 7.29 -21.27 19.73
N THR A 279 6.03 -20.88 19.52
CA THR A 279 4.95 -21.18 20.47
C THR A 279 3.96 -22.18 19.85
N GLU A 280 3.65 -23.23 20.59
CA GLU A 280 2.62 -24.21 20.20
C GLU A 280 1.29 -23.52 19.89
N GLY A 281 0.68 -23.88 18.76
CA GLY A 281 -0.59 -23.34 18.28
C GLY A 281 -0.46 -22.14 17.35
N GLU A 282 0.73 -21.54 17.19
CA GLU A 282 0.98 -20.54 16.16
C GLU A 282 1.01 -21.18 14.77
N ILE A 283 0.59 -20.43 13.76
CA ILE A 283 0.62 -20.89 12.36
C ILE A 283 1.42 -19.90 11.51
N TYR A 284 2.51 -20.38 10.92
CA TYR A 284 3.36 -19.64 10.00
C TYR A 284 2.94 -19.82 8.53
N LYS A 285 3.50 -19.01 7.63
CA LYS A 285 3.10 -18.92 6.22
C LYS A 285 1.61 -18.62 6.02
N ALA A 286 1.00 -17.93 6.99
CA ALA A 286 -0.35 -17.43 6.89
C ALA A 286 -0.42 -16.23 5.92
N PRO A 287 -1.59 -15.86 5.38
CA PRO A 287 -1.68 -14.75 4.43
C PRO A 287 -1.50 -13.34 5.04
N TYR A 288 -1.45 -13.25 6.37
CA TYR A 288 -1.25 -12.03 7.17
C TYR A 288 -1.07 -12.39 8.64
N PHE A 289 -0.66 -11.42 9.45
CA PHE A 289 -0.71 -11.54 10.90
C PHE A 289 -2.13 -11.34 11.44
N ILE A 290 -2.43 -12.10 12.50
CA ILE A 290 -3.58 -11.84 13.37
C ILE A 290 -3.04 -11.56 14.75
N LEU A 291 -3.46 -10.42 15.33
CA LEU A 291 -3.17 -10.08 16.72
C LEU A 291 -4.46 -10.15 17.54
N ASP A 292 -4.47 -11.04 18.52
CA ASP A 292 -5.51 -11.15 19.54
C ASP A 292 -5.10 -10.31 20.76
N ILE A 293 -5.79 -9.17 20.93
CA ILE A 293 -5.49 -8.16 21.94
C ILE A 293 -6.49 -8.31 23.09
N THR A 294 -5.97 -8.56 24.29
CA THR A 294 -6.79 -8.74 25.48
C THR A 294 -6.32 -7.84 26.63
N TYR A 295 -7.24 -7.06 27.22
CA TYR A 295 -6.92 -6.11 28.30
C TYR A 295 -8.05 -5.94 29.31
N ASN A 296 -7.72 -5.42 30.48
CA ASN A 296 -8.68 -5.21 31.55
C ASN A 296 -9.73 -4.16 31.17
N ARG A 297 -10.97 -4.36 31.61
CA ARG A 297 -12.02 -3.37 31.40
C ARG A 297 -11.76 -2.16 32.30
N LEU A 298 -11.90 -0.95 31.75
CA LEU A 298 -11.87 0.28 32.54
C LEU A 298 -13.01 0.28 33.58
N PRO A 299 -12.72 0.44 34.88
CA PRO A 299 -13.76 0.53 35.91
C PRO A 299 -14.71 1.71 35.66
N PHE A 300 -15.99 1.54 36.02
CA PHE A 300 -17.03 2.56 35.82
C PHE A 300 -16.69 3.91 36.49
N TRP A 301 -16.01 3.88 37.65
CA TRP A 301 -15.61 5.07 38.41
C TRP A 301 -14.55 5.93 37.72
N HIS A 302 -13.77 5.39 36.78
CA HIS A 302 -12.80 6.19 36.02
C HIS A 302 -13.44 7.14 35.01
N LYS A 303 -14.71 6.92 34.62
CA LYS A 303 -15.47 7.90 33.84
C LYS A 303 -15.92 9.11 34.67
N LEU A 304 -15.96 8.99 36.00
CA LEU A 304 -16.37 10.07 36.92
C LEU A 304 -15.20 10.95 37.39
N PHE A 305 -13.95 10.48 37.29
CA PHE A 305 -12.77 11.11 37.93
C PHE A 305 -11.57 11.33 36.98
N GLN A 306 -11.80 11.91 35.81
CA GLN A 306 -10.75 12.69 35.13
C GLN A 306 -11.02 14.16 35.48
N PRO A 307 -10.19 14.85 36.30
CA PRO A 307 -8.73 14.89 36.17
C PRO A 307 -7.95 15.01 37.51
N PHE A 308 -7.09 14.07 37.88
CA PHE A 308 -5.97 14.35 38.81
C PHE A 308 -4.83 13.36 38.55
N ARG A 309 -3.77 13.81 37.89
CA ARG A 309 -2.47 13.13 37.84
C ARG A 309 -1.39 14.13 38.25
N ARG A 310 -0.94 14.09 39.52
CA ARG A 310 0.41 14.52 39.93
C ARG A 310 0.89 13.67 41.13
N LYS A 311 2.20 13.40 41.10
CA LYS A 311 3.02 12.40 41.83
C LYS A 311 2.96 12.50 43.36
N GLY A 312 3.13 11.37 44.04
CA GLY A 312 3.07 11.27 45.50
C GLY A 312 4.40 11.20 46.26
N LYS A 313 4.30 11.02 47.59
CA LYS A 313 5.24 10.27 48.45
C LYS A 313 4.58 9.87 49.79
N LYS A 314 5.07 8.77 50.37
CA LYS A 314 4.57 8.00 51.53
C LYS A 314 4.60 8.75 52.89
N ILE A 315 3.72 8.30 53.79
CA ILE A 315 3.46 8.73 55.19
C ILE A 315 4.10 7.72 56.18
N GLU A 316 4.45 8.15 57.41
CA GLU A 316 4.10 7.47 58.70
C GLU A 316 4.46 8.33 59.97
N PRO A 317 3.87 8.09 61.17
CA PRO A 317 3.19 9.15 61.94
C PRO A 317 3.65 9.32 63.42
N SER A 318 3.35 10.48 64.02
CA SER A 318 2.76 10.62 65.38
C SER A 318 2.88 12.03 65.99
N HIS A 319 2.48 13.10 65.30
CA HIS A 319 2.19 14.43 65.93
C HIS A 319 0.96 15.15 65.31
N GLY A 320 0.23 14.48 64.41
CA GLY A 320 -0.67 15.12 63.46
C GLY A 320 -2.15 15.11 63.80
N MET A 321 -2.60 15.87 64.81
CA MET A 321 -4.04 16.20 64.91
C MET A 321 -4.29 17.70 64.81
N ILE A 322 -3.54 18.52 65.53
CA ILE A 322 -3.67 19.99 65.46
C ILE A 322 -3.09 20.52 64.13
N GLU A 323 -1.96 19.98 63.70
CA GLU A 323 -1.34 20.33 62.41
C GLU A 323 -2.17 19.84 61.22
N THR A 324 -2.75 18.64 61.32
CA THR A 324 -3.65 18.07 60.31
C THR A 324 -4.92 18.89 60.15
N ILE A 325 -5.48 19.45 61.23
CA ILE A 325 -6.67 20.31 61.17
C ILE A 325 -6.34 21.64 60.47
N ASN A 326 -5.19 22.24 60.75
CA ASN A 326 -4.76 23.48 60.08
C ASN A 326 -4.41 23.23 58.60
N GLN A 327 -3.70 22.15 58.29
CA GLN A 327 -3.43 21.70 56.93
C GLN A 327 -4.73 21.36 56.17
N LEU A 328 -5.73 20.77 56.83
CA LEU A 328 -7.05 20.53 56.24
C LEU A 328 -7.77 21.83 55.91
N ARG A 329 -7.70 22.83 56.80
CA ARG A 329 -8.35 24.14 56.57
C ARG A 329 -7.70 24.89 55.40
N GLU A 330 -6.37 24.90 55.34
CA GLU A 330 -5.63 25.47 54.20
C GLU A 330 -5.88 24.70 52.91
N ALA A 331 -5.93 23.36 52.97
CA ALA A 331 -6.26 22.52 51.83
C ALA A 331 -7.69 22.75 51.35
N ILE A 332 -8.66 22.99 52.24
CA ILE A 332 -10.05 23.29 51.87
C ILE A 332 -10.13 24.65 51.15
N VAL A 333 -9.43 25.68 51.64
CA VAL A 333 -9.40 26.99 51.00
C VAL A 333 -8.71 26.93 49.64
N ALA A 334 -7.55 26.26 49.55
CA ALA A 334 -6.84 26.04 48.29
C ALA A 334 -7.68 25.22 47.30
N LYS A 335 -8.41 24.20 47.79
CA LYS A 335 -9.32 23.39 46.99
C LYS A 335 -10.52 24.21 46.49
N SER A 336 -11.09 25.09 47.31
CA SER A 336 -12.18 25.99 46.90
C SER A 336 -11.74 26.91 45.78
N LYS A 337 -10.54 27.51 45.91
CA LYS A 337 -9.95 28.35 44.86
C LYS A 337 -9.66 27.57 43.58
N ALA A 338 -9.12 26.36 43.71
CA ALA A 338 -8.87 25.48 42.57
C ALA A 338 -10.17 25.02 41.88
N TYR A 339 -11.29 24.88 42.61
CA TYR A 339 -12.60 24.61 42.01
C TYR A 339 -13.13 25.80 41.20
N GLU A 340 -12.91 27.01 41.69
CA GLU A 340 -13.31 28.24 41.00
C GLU A 340 -12.50 28.44 39.70
N GLU A 341 -11.18 28.26 39.75
CA GLU A 341 -10.30 28.25 38.57
C GLU A 341 -10.67 27.13 37.58
N LEU A 342 -11.06 25.95 38.09
CA LEU A 342 -11.52 24.83 37.27
C LEU A 342 -12.87 25.11 36.62
N GLU A 343 -13.76 25.86 37.28
CA GLU A 343 -15.07 26.24 36.74
C GLU A 343 -14.90 27.26 35.60
N GLU A 344 -14.02 28.25 35.75
CA GLU A 344 -13.63 29.17 34.66
C GLU A 344 -13.02 28.41 33.47
N SER A 345 -12.05 27.54 33.72
CA SER A 345 -11.41 26.75 32.65
C SER A 345 -12.41 25.83 31.94
N ASN A 346 -13.36 25.23 32.66
CA ASN A 346 -14.42 24.44 32.04
C ASN A 346 -15.36 25.30 31.20
N LEU A 347 -15.64 26.54 31.60
CA LEU A 347 -16.45 27.46 30.82
C LEU A 347 -15.74 27.83 29.51
N GLU A 348 -14.44 28.11 29.55
CA GLU A 348 -13.63 28.37 28.36
C GLU A 348 -13.56 27.15 27.44
N LEU A 349 -13.35 25.96 27.99
CA LEU A 349 -13.34 24.71 27.23
C LEU A 349 -14.70 24.42 26.56
N ARG A 350 -15.82 24.75 27.22
CA ARG A 350 -17.15 24.63 26.61
C ARG A 350 -17.32 25.58 25.44
N LYS A 351 -16.88 26.83 25.56
CA LYS A 351 -16.90 27.80 24.45
C LYS A 351 -16.03 27.34 23.27
N ALA A 352 -14.79 26.92 23.54
CA ALA A 352 -13.88 26.41 22.52
C ALA A 352 -14.45 25.15 21.84
N LYS A 353 -15.11 24.27 22.59
CA LYS A 353 -15.80 23.10 22.03
C LYS A 353 -16.96 23.50 21.13
N GLU A 354 -17.77 24.47 21.52
CA GLU A 354 -18.87 24.99 20.68
C GLU A 354 -18.34 25.60 19.37
N GLU A 355 -17.22 26.31 19.41
CA GLU A 355 -16.56 26.83 18.20
C GLU A 355 -16.06 25.72 17.29
N ILE A 356 -15.42 24.67 17.85
CA ILE A 356 -14.96 23.50 17.08
C ILE A 356 -16.15 22.75 16.48
N ASP A 357 -17.23 22.53 17.24
CA ASP A 357 -18.42 21.86 16.74
C ASP A 357 -19.07 22.66 15.59
N ASN A 358 -19.09 23.98 15.68
CA ASN A 358 -19.55 24.85 14.58
C ASN A 358 -18.63 24.78 13.36
N HIS A 359 -17.32 24.74 13.56
CA HIS A 359 -16.35 24.60 12.47
C HIS A 359 -16.49 23.23 11.79
N ALA A 360 -16.68 22.15 12.55
CA ALA A 360 -16.90 20.80 12.03
C ALA A 360 -18.16 20.74 11.16
N ARG A 361 -19.29 21.31 11.62
CA ARG A 361 -20.53 21.39 10.82
C ARG A 361 -20.35 22.18 9.52
N ASN A 362 -19.58 23.27 9.56
CA ASN A 362 -19.29 24.07 8.37
C ASN A 362 -18.41 23.30 7.38
N LEU A 363 -17.42 22.55 7.87
CA LEU A 363 -16.59 21.68 7.04
C LEU A 363 -17.39 20.55 6.42
N GLU A 364 -18.27 19.89 7.19
CA GLU A 364 -19.17 18.85 6.66
C GLU A 364 -20.04 19.38 5.53
N ARG A 365 -20.65 20.56 5.69
CA ARG A 365 -21.42 21.22 4.63
C ARG A 365 -20.55 21.51 3.40
N MET A 366 -19.34 22.04 3.59
CA MET A 366 -18.43 22.35 2.49
C MET A 366 -17.99 21.08 1.73
N VAL A 367 -17.74 19.98 2.44
CA VAL A 367 -17.42 18.69 1.83
C VAL A 367 -18.61 18.17 1.02
N GLU A 368 -19.82 18.29 1.53
CA GLU A 368 -21.05 17.89 0.82
C GLU A 368 -21.21 18.71 -0.47
N ASP A 369 -21.11 20.03 -0.39
CA ASP A 369 -21.19 20.93 -1.56
C ASP A 369 -20.12 20.60 -2.61
N ARG A 370 -18.86 20.41 -2.19
CA ARG A 370 -17.76 20.03 -3.10
C ARG A 370 -17.95 18.64 -3.72
N THR A 371 -18.54 17.70 -2.98
CA THR A 371 -18.81 16.36 -3.49
C THR A 371 -19.87 16.43 -4.60
N VAL A 372 -20.90 17.27 -4.43
CA VAL A 372 -21.91 17.52 -5.47
C VAL A 372 -21.29 18.18 -6.71
N GLU A 373 -20.46 19.21 -6.53
CA GLU A 373 -19.74 19.87 -7.64
C GLU A 373 -18.86 18.87 -8.42
N LEU A 374 -18.08 18.05 -7.70
CA LEU A 374 -17.21 17.04 -8.32
C LEU A 374 -18.00 15.98 -9.08
N SER A 375 -19.14 15.54 -8.53
CA SER A 375 -20.00 14.58 -9.23
C SER A 375 -20.53 15.17 -10.54
N LYS A 376 -20.94 16.44 -10.54
CA LYS A 376 -21.41 17.13 -11.75
C LYS A 376 -20.30 17.30 -12.78
N ALA A 377 -19.12 17.76 -12.36
CA ALA A 377 -17.97 17.92 -13.26
C ALA A 377 -17.53 16.57 -13.88
N LYS A 378 -17.61 15.48 -13.11
CA LYS A 378 -17.35 14.13 -13.63
C LYS A 378 -18.37 13.71 -14.70
N GLU A 379 -19.64 14.02 -14.51
CA GLU A 379 -20.69 13.72 -15.48
C GLU A 379 -20.48 14.50 -16.78
N ASP A 380 -20.17 15.80 -16.69
CA ASP A 380 -19.85 16.65 -17.84
C ASP A 380 -18.62 16.12 -18.62
N LEU A 381 -17.58 15.64 -17.92
CA LEU A 381 -16.42 15.02 -18.55
C LEU A 381 -16.76 13.72 -19.28
N LEU A 382 -17.65 12.90 -18.73
CA LEU A 382 -18.08 11.66 -19.40
C LEU A 382 -18.86 11.95 -20.69
N ILE A 383 -19.69 12.99 -20.69
CA ILE A 383 -20.41 13.44 -21.88
C ILE A 383 -19.41 13.93 -22.94
N LEU A 384 -18.49 14.81 -22.55
CA LEU A 384 -17.49 15.36 -23.46
C LEU A 384 -16.61 14.27 -24.07
N ASN A 385 -16.21 13.27 -23.27
CA ASN A 385 -15.38 12.18 -23.76
C ASN A 385 -16.13 11.34 -24.80
N ARG A 386 -17.41 11.04 -24.58
CA ARG A 386 -18.25 10.32 -25.54
C ARG A 386 -18.42 11.10 -26.85
N ASP A 387 -18.61 12.41 -26.77
CA ASP A 387 -18.75 13.26 -27.97
C ASP A 387 -17.44 13.36 -28.77
N LEU A 388 -16.30 13.39 -28.07
CA LEU A 388 -14.98 13.36 -28.69
C LEU A 388 -14.71 12.02 -29.38
N GLU A 389 -14.99 10.90 -28.71
CA GLU A 389 -14.86 9.56 -29.29
C GLU A 389 -15.66 9.47 -30.59
N LYS A 390 -16.92 9.91 -30.59
CA LYS A 390 -17.76 9.94 -31.79
C LYS A 390 -17.16 10.79 -32.92
N LYS A 391 -16.68 12.00 -32.62
CA LYS A 391 -16.05 12.87 -33.64
C LYS A 391 -14.79 12.25 -34.24
N VAL A 392 -13.99 11.57 -33.43
CA VAL A 392 -12.78 10.89 -33.90
C VAL A 392 -13.16 9.75 -34.84
N ASP A 393 -14.15 8.94 -34.48
CA ASP A 393 -14.64 7.85 -35.33
C ASP A 393 -15.17 8.36 -36.67
N ASP A 394 -15.98 9.42 -36.67
CA ASP A 394 -16.51 10.05 -37.88
C ASP A 394 -15.37 10.52 -38.81
N GLN A 395 -14.32 11.15 -38.25
CA GLN A 395 -13.16 11.61 -39.02
C GLN A 395 -12.31 10.46 -39.57
N VAL A 396 -12.13 9.38 -38.79
CA VAL A 396 -11.40 8.20 -39.23
C VAL A 396 -12.13 7.52 -40.39
N GLU A 397 -13.47 7.47 -40.34
CA GLU A 397 -14.27 6.92 -41.44
C GLU A 397 -14.16 7.77 -42.70
N GLU A 398 -14.20 9.10 -42.58
CA GLU A 398 -14.02 10.02 -43.70
C GLU A 398 -12.64 9.83 -44.36
N LEU A 399 -11.57 9.75 -43.56
CA LEU A 399 -10.21 9.50 -44.04
C LEU A 399 -10.07 8.12 -44.73
N ARG A 400 -10.80 7.10 -44.27
CA ARG A 400 -10.83 5.79 -44.95
C ARG A 400 -11.44 5.92 -46.34
N ARG A 401 -12.59 6.60 -46.48
CA ARG A 401 -13.24 6.83 -47.79
C ARG A 401 -12.33 7.62 -48.74
N TYR A 402 -11.63 8.65 -48.26
CA TYR A 402 -10.65 9.37 -49.07
C TYR A 402 -9.49 8.49 -49.54
N ASN A 403 -8.99 7.59 -48.69
CA ASN A 403 -7.91 6.68 -49.06
C ASN A 403 -8.32 5.64 -50.10
N GLU A 404 -9.58 5.21 -50.11
CA GLU A 404 -10.11 4.31 -51.16
C GLU A 404 -10.18 5.00 -52.51
N LEU A 405 -10.67 6.25 -52.56
CA LEU A 405 -10.69 7.07 -53.79
C LEU A 405 -9.29 7.31 -54.35
N ARG A 406 -8.29 7.50 -53.49
CA ARG A 406 -6.89 7.71 -53.88
C ARG A 406 -6.29 6.54 -54.67
N ARG A 407 -6.78 5.31 -54.49
CA ARG A 407 -6.27 4.13 -55.22
C ARG A 407 -6.58 4.13 -56.71
N TYR A 408 -7.60 4.90 -57.12
CA TYR A 408 -8.06 4.97 -58.51
C TYR A 408 -7.59 6.24 -59.24
N LEU A 409 -6.86 7.13 -58.54
CA LEU A 409 -6.31 8.35 -59.10
C LEU A 409 -4.78 8.23 -59.21
N SER A 410 -4.20 8.66 -60.33
CA SER A 410 -2.73 8.70 -60.48
C SER A 410 -2.11 9.57 -59.36
N PRO A 411 -1.01 9.14 -58.71
CA PRO A 411 -0.40 9.87 -57.59
C PRO A 411 -0.10 11.34 -57.91
N LYS A 412 0.37 11.62 -59.13
CA LYS A 412 0.67 12.98 -59.60
C LYS A 412 -0.60 13.85 -59.78
N ILE A 413 -1.78 13.25 -59.98
CA ILE A 413 -3.07 13.95 -60.03
C ILE A 413 -3.54 14.23 -58.60
N THR A 414 -3.44 13.25 -57.69
CA THR A 414 -3.80 13.43 -56.27
C THR A 414 -2.99 14.55 -55.62
N ASP A 415 -1.67 14.56 -55.82
CA ASP A 415 -0.79 15.58 -55.22
C ASP A 415 -1.12 16.98 -55.75
N ARG A 416 -1.53 17.09 -57.02
CA ARG A 416 -1.91 18.35 -57.66
C ARG A 416 -3.30 18.85 -57.23
N ILE A 417 -4.24 17.95 -56.97
CA ILE A 417 -5.56 18.28 -56.39
C ILE A 417 -5.41 18.73 -54.93
N MET A 418 -4.54 18.05 -54.16
CA MET A 418 -4.32 18.35 -52.74
C MET A 418 -3.57 19.66 -52.50
N SER A 419 -2.68 20.06 -53.41
CA SER A 419 -1.86 21.27 -53.28
C SER A 419 -2.54 22.56 -53.77
N ASN A 420 -3.45 22.49 -54.75
CA ASN A 420 -4.14 23.66 -55.32
C ASN A 420 -5.66 23.46 -55.32
N GLY A 421 -6.31 23.74 -54.19
CA GLY A 421 -7.74 23.51 -53.96
C GLY A 421 -8.75 24.32 -54.81
N SER A 422 -8.38 24.95 -55.92
CA SER A 422 -9.32 25.81 -56.66
C SER A 422 -8.99 26.17 -58.12
N ASP A 423 -8.02 25.54 -58.81
CA ASP A 423 -7.67 25.94 -60.20
C ASP A 423 -7.37 24.77 -61.16
N PHE A 424 -8.07 23.64 -61.02
CA PHE A 424 -7.92 22.50 -61.94
C PHE A 424 -8.57 22.71 -63.32
N ASN A 425 -9.29 23.81 -63.52
CA ASN A 425 -10.24 23.99 -64.63
C ASN A 425 -9.80 25.00 -65.70
N LYS A 426 -8.50 25.26 -65.88
CA LYS A 426 -8.02 26.23 -66.88
C LYS A 426 -6.99 25.63 -67.86
N ILE A 427 -7.43 25.61 -69.13
CA ILE A 427 -6.70 25.52 -70.41
C ILE A 427 -6.48 24.09 -70.97
N SER A 428 -7.48 23.63 -71.74
CA SER A 428 -7.31 22.58 -72.75
C SER A 428 -6.32 23.05 -73.82
N HIS A 429 -5.28 22.26 -74.09
CA HIS A 429 -4.26 22.56 -75.09
C HIS A 429 -3.99 21.32 -75.95
N ARG A 430 -3.68 21.53 -77.25
CA ARG A 430 -3.27 20.43 -78.13
C ARG A 430 -1.82 20.06 -77.84
N LYS A 431 -1.55 18.78 -77.65
CA LYS A 431 -0.22 18.24 -77.38
C LYS A 431 0.04 17.01 -78.24
N LEU A 432 1.28 16.84 -78.69
CA LEU A 432 1.71 15.61 -79.34
C LEU A 432 1.90 14.55 -78.24
N MET A 433 1.23 13.40 -78.38
CA MET A 433 1.27 12.32 -77.41
C MET A 433 1.45 10.97 -78.11
N THR A 434 2.01 10.02 -77.39
CA THR A 434 2.05 8.61 -77.80
C THR A 434 1.03 7.82 -77.00
N ILE A 435 0.21 7.02 -77.67
CA ILE A 435 -0.79 6.16 -77.03
C ILE A 435 -0.34 4.71 -77.18
N LEU A 436 -0.31 3.98 -76.07
CA LEU A 436 -0.07 2.55 -76.01
C LEU A 436 -1.39 1.84 -75.70
N PHE A 437 -1.69 0.81 -76.49
CA PHE A 437 -2.71 -0.19 -76.19
C PHE A 437 -2.02 -1.52 -75.93
N SER A 438 -2.38 -2.17 -74.84
CA SER A 438 -1.88 -3.50 -74.46
C SER A 438 -3.06 -4.39 -74.10
N ASP A 439 -3.00 -5.67 -74.48
CA ASP A 439 -4.07 -6.65 -74.22
C ASP A 439 -3.49 -8.03 -73.87
N ILE A 440 -4.25 -8.86 -73.13
CA ILE A 440 -3.77 -10.18 -72.72
C ILE A 440 -4.05 -11.18 -73.84
N ARG A 441 -3.01 -11.84 -74.34
CA ARG A 441 -3.16 -12.85 -75.39
C ARG A 441 -3.93 -14.07 -74.87
N GLY A 442 -4.97 -14.47 -75.61
CA GLY A 442 -5.79 -15.65 -75.30
C GLY A 442 -6.70 -15.46 -74.08
N PHE A 443 -6.98 -14.23 -73.69
CA PHE A 443 -7.76 -13.94 -72.48
C PHE A 443 -9.18 -14.50 -72.52
N SER A 444 -9.86 -14.41 -73.67
CA SER A 444 -11.22 -14.98 -73.83
C SER A 444 -11.27 -16.48 -73.51
N ASP A 445 -10.26 -17.24 -73.96
CA ASP A 445 -10.18 -18.67 -73.68
C ASP A 445 -9.90 -18.95 -72.18
N ILE A 446 -9.12 -18.07 -71.52
CA ILE A 446 -8.83 -18.14 -70.08
C ILE A 446 -10.10 -17.83 -69.27
N THR A 447 -10.91 -16.87 -69.70
CA THR A 447 -12.14 -16.49 -69.00
C THR A 447 -13.23 -17.55 -69.10
N ASP A 448 -13.26 -18.33 -70.18
CA ASP A 448 -14.22 -19.42 -70.32
C ASP A 448 -13.84 -20.65 -69.44
N ALA A 449 -12.58 -20.75 -69.01
CA ALA A 449 -12.05 -21.90 -68.28
C ALA A 449 -11.94 -21.72 -66.76
N LEU A 450 -12.00 -20.49 -66.25
CA LEU A 450 -11.80 -20.15 -64.84
C LEU A 450 -13.07 -19.61 -64.18
N GLU A 451 -13.18 -19.78 -62.87
CA GLU A 451 -14.26 -19.17 -62.09
C GLU A 451 -14.04 -17.65 -61.95
N SER A 452 -15.14 -16.91 -61.73
CA SER A 452 -15.15 -15.45 -61.73
C SER A 452 -14.18 -14.85 -60.69
N GLU A 453 -14.10 -15.43 -59.49
CA GLU A 453 -13.20 -14.96 -58.43
C GLU A 453 -11.72 -15.12 -58.81
N GLU A 454 -11.38 -16.19 -59.51
CA GLU A 454 -10.00 -16.48 -59.93
C GLU A 454 -9.57 -15.55 -61.08
N ILE A 455 -10.48 -15.26 -62.01
CA ILE A 455 -10.26 -14.27 -63.08
C ILE A 455 -10.03 -12.88 -62.49
N ILE A 456 -10.85 -12.48 -61.52
CA ILE A 456 -10.72 -11.18 -60.85
C ILE A 456 -9.36 -11.08 -60.14
N LEU A 457 -8.91 -12.13 -59.46
CA LEU A 457 -7.62 -12.14 -58.78
C LEU A 457 -6.46 -12.07 -59.78
N LEU A 458 -6.53 -12.82 -60.89
CA LEU A 458 -5.54 -12.79 -61.97
C LEU A 458 -5.44 -11.39 -62.61
N LEU A 459 -6.59 -10.81 -62.99
CA LEU A 459 -6.67 -9.47 -63.55
C LEU A 459 -6.13 -8.43 -62.59
N ASN A 460 -6.52 -8.47 -61.32
CA ASN A 460 -6.06 -7.51 -60.31
C ASN A 460 -4.54 -7.57 -60.14
N ASN A 461 -3.94 -8.77 -60.15
CA ASN A 461 -2.50 -8.93 -60.04
C ASN A 461 -1.77 -8.41 -61.29
N TYR A 462 -2.25 -8.76 -62.49
CA TYR A 462 -1.69 -8.27 -63.75
C TYR A 462 -1.77 -6.74 -63.85
N LEU A 463 -2.97 -6.18 -63.64
CA LEU A 463 -3.21 -4.74 -63.71
C LEU A 463 -2.34 -4.00 -62.68
N SER A 464 -2.21 -4.53 -61.46
CA SER A 464 -1.36 -3.93 -60.42
C SER A 464 0.11 -3.83 -60.84
N GLU A 465 0.68 -4.89 -61.43
CA GLU A 465 2.07 -4.87 -61.89
C GLU A 465 2.26 -4.00 -63.13
N MET A 466 1.32 -4.05 -64.08
CA MET A 466 1.36 -3.20 -65.27
C MET A 466 1.23 -1.71 -64.92
N ILE A 467 0.33 -1.34 -64.01
CA ILE A 467 0.16 0.05 -63.56
C ILE A 467 1.43 0.57 -62.87
N LYS A 468 2.10 -0.26 -62.06
CA LYS A 468 3.40 0.09 -61.47
C LYS A 468 4.46 0.37 -62.54
N LEU A 469 4.52 -0.45 -63.60
CA LEU A 469 5.46 -0.24 -64.70
C LEU A 469 5.13 1.02 -65.51
N ILE A 470 3.85 1.23 -65.82
CA ILE A 470 3.36 2.43 -66.51
C ILE A 470 3.80 3.69 -65.76
N HIS A 471 3.54 3.76 -64.44
CA HIS A 471 3.97 4.88 -63.62
C HIS A 471 5.49 5.04 -63.52
N ARG A 472 6.24 3.93 -63.47
CA ARG A 472 7.72 3.95 -63.46
C ARG A 472 8.28 4.60 -64.73
N HIS A 473 7.65 4.38 -65.87
CA HIS A 473 8.04 4.97 -67.16
C HIS A 473 7.31 6.28 -67.48
N GLU A 474 6.71 6.92 -66.47
CA GLU A 474 5.98 8.18 -66.58
C GLU A 474 4.80 8.18 -67.56
N GLY A 475 4.27 6.98 -67.84
CA GLY A 475 2.99 6.83 -68.53
C GLY A 475 1.83 7.21 -67.63
N THR A 476 0.79 7.76 -68.23
CA THR A 476 -0.49 8.05 -67.58
C THR A 476 -1.51 7.02 -68.06
N LEU A 477 -2.03 6.23 -67.12
CA LEU A 477 -3.15 5.34 -67.39
C LEU A 477 -4.39 6.18 -67.70
N ASP A 478 -4.97 6.02 -68.89
CA ASP A 478 -6.24 6.65 -69.26
C ASP A 478 -7.41 5.83 -68.75
N LYS A 479 -7.45 4.56 -69.17
CA LYS A 479 -8.51 3.62 -68.81
C LYS A 479 -8.09 2.17 -69.01
N ILE A 480 -8.85 1.31 -68.35
CA ILE A 480 -8.79 -0.15 -68.48
C ILE A 480 -10.05 -0.57 -69.23
N ILE A 481 -9.89 -1.43 -70.24
CA ILE A 481 -10.96 -1.86 -71.15
C ILE A 481 -10.93 -3.38 -71.21
N GLY A 482 -11.69 -4.04 -70.34
CA GLY A 482 -11.59 -5.50 -70.18
C GLY A 482 -10.22 -5.91 -69.62
N ASP A 483 -9.52 -6.79 -70.32
CA ASP A 483 -8.12 -7.16 -70.08
C ASP A 483 -7.10 -6.20 -70.71
N GLY A 484 -7.60 -5.25 -71.51
CA GLY A 484 -6.81 -4.24 -72.17
C GLY A 484 -6.51 -3.02 -71.30
N ILE A 485 -5.36 -2.39 -71.55
CA ILE A 485 -4.94 -1.14 -70.91
C ILE A 485 -4.63 -0.09 -71.98
N MET A 486 -5.17 1.11 -71.80
CA MET A 486 -4.86 2.29 -72.60
C MET A 486 -4.02 3.28 -71.77
N VAL A 487 -2.85 3.63 -72.29
CA VAL A 487 -1.88 4.51 -71.64
C VAL A 487 -1.48 5.61 -72.61
N PHE A 488 -1.40 6.85 -72.15
CA PHE A 488 -0.74 7.91 -72.92
C PHE A 488 0.55 8.37 -72.25
N PHE A 489 1.50 8.74 -73.10
CA PHE A 489 2.79 9.28 -72.73
C PHE A 489 2.91 10.70 -73.28
N GLY A 490 3.48 11.58 -72.47
CA GLY A 490 3.68 12.99 -72.82
C GLY A 490 2.66 13.95 -72.20
N ASP A 491 1.74 13.51 -71.33
CA ASP A 491 0.86 14.39 -70.53
C ASP A 491 0.46 13.68 -69.20
N PRO A 492 0.27 14.37 -68.04
CA PRO A 492 0.55 15.77 -67.71
C PRO A 492 2.06 16.12 -67.62
N VAL A 493 2.92 15.11 -67.75
CA VAL A 493 4.38 15.24 -67.71
C VAL A 493 4.91 15.11 -69.14
N SER A 494 5.62 16.14 -69.62
CA SER A 494 6.25 16.10 -70.94
C SER A 494 7.46 15.18 -70.89
N ILE A 495 7.53 14.22 -71.82
CA ILE A 495 8.66 13.31 -71.99
C ILE A 495 9.41 13.78 -73.25
N PRO A 496 10.76 13.90 -73.23
CA PRO A 496 11.55 14.46 -74.33
C PRO A 496 11.49 13.66 -75.63
#